data_AF-I4MV47-F1
#
_entry.id   AF-I4MV47-F1
#
_cell.length_a   1.000
_cell.length_b   1.000
_cell.length_c   1.000
_cell.angle_alpha   90.00
_cell.angle_beta   90.00
_cell.angle_gamma   90.00
#
_symmetry.space_group_name_H-M   'P 1'
#
loop_
_entity.id
_entity.type
_entity.pdbx_description
1 polymer ?
#
loop_
_entity_poly.entity_id
_entity_poly.type
_entity_poly.pdbx_seq_one_letter_code
_entity_poly.pdbx_strand_id
1 'polypeptide(L)'
;MPRAMTDACIRVIQLLVLLGVLFLAGCTPKPPSKLGAPIEGRNHTGAAINWFMVNRNGGPNVGPYGGGGKQNCCVLLPVKWH
;
A
#
# COMPACT_ATOMS: atom_id res chain seq x y z
N MET A 1 38.51 -11.14 41.38
CA MET A 1 38.03 -9.78 41.05
C MET A 1 37.91 -9.49 39.54
N PRO A 2 38.78 -9.95 38.60
CA PRO A 2 38.64 -9.58 37.18
C PRO A 2 37.47 -10.26 36.45
N ARG A 3 37.06 -11.48 36.86
CA ARG A 3 35.96 -12.24 36.23
C ARG A 3 34.57 -11.59 36.41
N ALA A 4 34.32 -10.97 37.56
CA ALA A 4 33.04 -10.31 37.83
C ALA A 4 32.81 -9.07 36.96
N MET A 5 33.89 -8.35 36.61
CA MET A 5 33.84 -7.16 35.77
C MET A 5 33.62 -7.52 34.30
N THR A 6 34.20 -8.64 33.84
CA THR A 6 33.94 -9.18 32.50
C THR A 6 32.50 -9.68 32.34
N ASP A 7 31.93 -10.34 33.35
CA ASP A 7 30.55 -10.83 33.32
C ASP A 7 29.52 -9.69 33.28
N ALA A 8 29.78 -8.60 34.01
CA ALA A 8 28.95 -7.40 33.99
C ALA A 8 28.97 -6.72 32.60
N CYS A 9 30.15 -6.58 32.00
CA CYS A 9 30.27 -6.03 30.64
C CYS A 9 29.56 -6.89 29.59
N ILE A 10 29.67 -8.23 29.68
CA ILE A 10 28.97 -9.14 28.77
C ILE A 10 27.45 -8.96 28.87
N ARG A 11 26.90 -8.86 30.08
CA ARG A 11 25.46 -8.64 30.29
C ARG A 11 24.97 -7.32 29.71
N VAL A 12 25.74 -6.24 29.86
CA VAL A 12 25.40 -4.93 29.29
C VAL A 12 25.41 -4.98 27.75
N ILE A 13 26.41 -5.62 27.16
CA ILE A 13 26.47 -5.80 25.69
C ILE A 13 25.28 -6.61 25.19
N GLN A 14 24.93 -7.71 25.89
CA GLN A 14 23.77 -8.51 25.51
C GLN A 14 22.45 -7.72 25.59
N LEU A 15 22.27 -6.89 26.62
CA LEU A 15 21.10 -6.01 26.74
C LEU A 15 21.04 -4.98 25.61
N LEU A 16 22.17 -4.35 25.25
CA LEU A 16 22.24 -3.38 24.16
C LEU A 16 21.93 -4.02 22.80
N VAL A 17 22.43 -5.23 22.56
CA VAL A 17 22.13 -5.99 21.32
C VAL A 17 20.64 -6.35 21.26
N LEU A 18 20.07 -6.86 22.36
CA LEU A 18 18.64 -7.16 22.44
C LEU A 18 17.76 -5.93 22.18
N LEU A 19 18.13 -4.80 22.78
CA LEU A 19 17.40 -3.54 22.59
C LEU A 19 17.50 -3.06 21.14
N GLY A 20 18.68 -3.16 20.53
CA GLY A 20 18.89 -2.83 19.12
C GLY A 20 18.03 -3.67 18.18
N VAL A 21 17.96 -4.99 18.41
CA VAL A 21 17.10 -5.90 17.62
C VAL A 21 15.62 -5.55 17.75
N LEU A 22 15.16 -5.17 18.95
CA LEU A 22 13.78 -4.72 19.16
C LEU A 22 13.45 -3.45 18.37
N PHE A 23 14.36 -2.48 18.34
CA PHE A 23 14.17 -1.25 17.55
C PHE A 23 14.09 -1.52 16.05
N LEU A 24 14.89 -2.47 15.55
CA LEU A 24 14.86 -2.89 14.14
C LEU A 24 13.54 -3.58 13.74
N ALA A 25 12.89 -4.30 14.66
CA ALA A 25 11.62 -4.97 14.39
C ALA A 25 10.45 -3.99 14.13
N GLY A 26 10.56 -2.73 14.57
CA GLY A 26 9.55 -1.69 14.36
C GLY A 26 9.48 -1.14 12.92
N CYS A 27 10.48 -1.43 12.07
CA CYS A 27 10.54 -0.91 10.69
C CYS A 27 9.78 -1.75 9.66
N THR A 28 8.96 -2.72 10.08
CA THR A 28 8.22 -3.56 9.14
C THR A 28 7.00 -2.83 8.59
N PRO A 29 6.86 -2.68 7.25
CA PRO A 29 5.68 -2.07 6.66
C PRO A 29 4.45 -2.90 7.02
N LYS A 30 3.40 -2.25 7.52
CA LYS A 30 2.10 -2.89 7.70
C LYS A 30 1.59 -3.37 6.33
N PRO A 31 0.96 -4.56 6.23
CA PRO A 31 0.31 -4.97 5.01
C PRO A 31 -0.65 -3.89 4.50
N PRO A 32 -0.62 -3.54 3.20
CA PRO A 32 -1.47 -2.49 2.67
C PRO A 32 -2.94 -2.89 2.80
N SER A 33 -3.78 -1.97 3.29
CA SER A 33 -5.24 -2.18 3.34
C SER A 33 -5.92 -1.82 2.03
N LYS A 34 -5.22 -1.07 1.17
CA LYS A 34 -5.72 -0.63 -0.15
C LYS A 34 -4.63 -0.79 -1.21
N LEU A 35 -5.05 -1.13 -2.42
CA LEU A 35 -4.20 -1.20 -3.60
C LEU A 35 -4.68 -0.21 -4.64
N GLY A 36 -3.73 0.37 -5.37
CA GLY A 36 -4.02 1.14 -6.58
C GLY A 36 -4.47 0.19 -7.68
N ALA A 37 -5.62 0.49 -8.28
CA ALA A 37 -6.11 -0.22 -9.46
C ALA A 37 -6.40 0.77 -10.59
N PRO A 38 -6.26 0.32 -11.85
CA PRO A 38 -6.66 1.12 -12.99
C PRO A 38 -8.18 1.18 -13.12
N ILE A 39 -8.68 2.22 -13.78
CA ILE A 39 -10.08 2.38 -14.17
C ILE A 39 -10.21 2.36 -15.70
N GLU A 40 -11.22 1.66 -16.18
CA GLU A 40 -11.55 1.55 -17.59
C GLU A 40 -12.99 2.00 -17.82
N GLY A 41 -13.17 2.95 -18.73
CA GLY A 41 -14.51 3.34 -19.18
C GLY A 41 -15.02 2.35 -20.23
N ARG A 42 -16.25 1.84 -20.03
CA ARG A 42 -17.01 1.09 -21.03
C ARG A 42 -18.41 1.68 -21.12
N ASN A 43 -18.89 1.94 -22.33
CA ASN A 43 -20.21 2.50 -22.57
C ASN A 43 -21.04 1.53 -23.41
N HIS A 44 -22.19 1.11 -22.89
CA HIS A 44 -23.15 0.24 -23.59
C HIS A 44 -24.40 1.00 -24.05
N THR A 45 -24.33 2.32 -24.11
CA THR A 45 -25.45 3.21 -24.47
C THR A 45 -25.15 3.98 -25.76
N GLY A 46 -26.21 4.54 -26.35
CA GLY A 46 -26.13 5.44 -27.51
C GLY A 46 -25.70 6.88 -27.17
N ALA A 47 -25.56 7.23 -25.90
CA ALA A 47 -25.16 8.56 -25.44
C ALA A 47 -23.69 8.56 -25.03
N ALA A 48 -22.99 9.70 -25.18
CA ALA A 48 -21.62 9.83 -24.72
C ALA A 48 -21.55 10.02 -23.19
N ILE A 49 -20.57 9.39 -22.55
CA ILE A 49 -20.18 9.66 -21.17
C ILE A 49 -19.14 10.79 -21.22
N ASN A 50 -19.57 12.01 -20.89
CA ASN A 50 -18.72 13.20 -20.91
C ASN A 50 -17.85 13.36 -19.66
N TRP A 51 -18.12 12.58 -18.60
CA TRP A 51 -17.32 12.55 -17.38
C TRP A 51 -17.80 11.39 -16.49
N PHE A 52 -16.87 10.72 -15.82
CA PHE A 52 -17.19 9.85 -14.69
C PHE A 52 -16.06 9.90 -13.67
N MET A 53 -16.35 9.48 -12.44
CA MET A 53 -15.32 9.35 -11.41
C MET A 53 -15.59 8.13 -10.53
N VAL A 54 -14.52 7.54 -10.01
CA VAL A 54 -14.57 6.44 -9.03
C VAL A 54 -13.68 6.84 -7.88
N ASN A 55 -14.18 6.81 -6.64
CA ASN A 55 -13.41 7.19 -5.45
C ASN A 55 -12.69 8.55 -5.56
N ARG A 56 -13.33 9.54 -6.21
CA ARG A 56 -12.78 10.89 -6.53
C ARG A 56 -11.68 10.92 -7.61
N ASN A 57 -11.36 9.80 -8.24
CA ASN A 57 -10.47 9.74 -9.40
C ASN A 57 -11.28 9.81 -10.70
N GLY A 58 -10.97 10.78 -11.55
CA GLY A 58 -11.66 11.03 -12.81
C GLY A 58 -11.33 10.02 -13.92
N GLY A 59 -12.33 9.68 -14.71
CA GLY A 59 -12.24 8.85 -15.91
C GLY A 59 -12.22 9.66 -17.21
N PRO A 60 -11.89 9.04 -18.35
CA PRO A 60 -11.89 9.71 -19.64
C PRO A 60 -13.31 9.86 -20.20
N ASN A 61 -13.45 10.68 -21.25
CA ASN A 61 -14.66 10.70 -22.05
C ASN A 61 -14.81 9.40 -22.83
N VAL A 62 -16.01 8.83 -22.85
CA VAL A 62 -16.32 7.58 -23.54
C VAL A 62 -17.45 7.79 -24.53
N GLY A 63 -17.17 7.58 -25.82
CA GLY A 63 -18.19 7.67 -26.87
C GLY A 63 -19.26 6.58 -26.77
N PRO A 64 -20.38 6.70 -27.51
CA PRO A 64 -21.42 5.67 -27.61
C PRO A 64 -20.84 4.31 -28.00
N TYR A 65 -21.30 3.24 -27.35
CA TYR A 65 -20.86 1.85 -27.58
C TYR A 65 -19.33 1.66 -27.59
N GLY A 66 -18.60 2.54 -26.90
CA GLY A 66 -17.15 2.64 -26.98
C GLY A 66 -16.47 2.47 -25.64
N GLY A 67 -15.20 2.87 -25.65
CA GLY A 67 -14.30 2.65 -24.53
C GLY A 67 -13.61 1.29 -24.61
N GLY A 68 -12.88 0.98 -23.56
CA GLY A 68 -12.04 -0.19 -23.52
C GLY A 68 -10.70 -0.06 -24.24
N GLY A 69 -9.68 -0.75 -23.73
CA GLY A 69 -8.32 -0.74 -24.28
C GLY A 69 -7.42 0.39 -23.77
N LYS A 70 -7.94 1.31 -22.95
CA LYS A 70 -7.15 2.34 -22.25
C LYS A 70 -7.55 2.39 -20.78
N GLN A 71 -6.54 2.27 -19.93
CA GLN A 71 -6.67 2.32 -18.48
C GLN A 71 -6.21 3.69 -17.99
N ASN A 72 -7.02 4.34 -17.17
CA ASN A 72 -6.62 5.54 -16.43
C ASN A 72 -6.25 5.15 -15.00
N CYS A 73 -5.21 5.77 -14.44
CA CYS A 73 -4.69 5.35 -13.16
C CYS A 73 -5.55 5.79 -11.97
N CYS A 74 -5.54 4.89 -10.98
CA CYS A 74 -5.36 5.17 -9.57
C CYS A 74 -6.64 5.27 -8.72
N VAL A 75 -7.55 4.29 -8.81
CA VAL A 75 -8.52 4.10 -7.72
C VAL A 75 -7.91 3.29 -6.58
N LEU A 76 -8.26 3.64 -5.35
CA LEU A 76 -7.92 2.84 -4.19
C LEU A 76 -9.01 1.79 -3.96
N LEU A 77 -8.67 0.52 -4.12
CA LEU A 77 -9.53 -0.62 -3.82
C LEU A 77 -9.08 -1.31 -2.53
N PRO A 78 -9.99 -1.86 -1.71
CA PRO A 78 -9.60 -2.68 -0.59
C PRO A 78 -8.94 -3.98 -1.06
N VAL A 79 -7.97 -4.47 -0.29
CA VAL A 79 -7.35 -5.78 -0.54
C VAL A 79 -8.30 -6.96 -0.30
N LYS A 80 -9.34 -6.77 0.54
CA LYS A 80 -10.32 -7.78 0.90
C LYS A 80 -11.72 -7.20 0.87
N TRP A 81 -12.66 -7.93 0.29
CA TRP A 81 -14.09 -7.65 0.30
C TRP A 81 -14.77 -8.59 1.30
N HIS A 82 -15.79 -8.11 2.01
CA HIS A 82 -16.56 -8.85 3.01
C HIS A 82 -17.99 -9.05 2.53
#